data_AF-A0A482VHK7-F1
#
_entry.id   AF-A0A482VHK7-F1
#
_cell.length_a   1.000
_cell.length_b   1.000
_cell.length_c   1.000
_cell.angle_alpha   90.00
_cell.angle_beta   90.00
_cell.angle_gamma   90.00
#
_symmetry.space_group_name_H-M   'P 1'
#
loop_
_entity.id
_entity.type
_entity.pdbx_description
1 polymer ?
#
loop_
_entity_poly.entity_id
_entity_poly.type
_entity_poly.pdbx_seq_one_letter_code
_entity_poly.pdbx_strand_id
1 'polypeptide(L)'
;QSGHQFRLRWKIPETFDLREQWPECPSISKARDEGNCTGSWAFAIASVMTDRVCIASEGRINFEFSAEDILTCCGEKCFPDGDYNDCGEARVDLIWEFLIRDGSVSGGEYNSNEGCKPYSEGVYKSGTHSGCVLACTNKNHKVPYAEDKRHIRNSGIITRDIDEIQNEIIYNGPVVARMLKPDYFRTYTNGVYYFSKGEFSYELQYVKLIGWGQDSSFPYWLGVNSWGKNWGMNGVFQ
;
A
#
# COMPACT_ATOMS: atom_id res chain seq x y z
N GLN A 1 14.37 -18.01 -33.12
CA GLN A 1 13.43 -19.02 -32.61
C GLN A 1 13.83 -19.39 -31.18
N SER A 2 12.86 -19.80 -30.36
CA SER A 2 12.94 -20.14 -28.92
C SER A 2 12.86 -18.92 -27.99
N GLY A 3 11.92 -18.81 -27.07
CA GLY A 3 10.74 -19.63 -26.82
C GLY A 3 9.74 -18.79 -26.03
N HIS A 4 8.52 -18.66 -26.55
CA HIS A 4 7.40 -18.29 -25.72
C HIS A 4 7.19 -19.44 -24.75
N GLN A 5 7.68 -19.24 -23.52
CA GLN A 5 7.37 -20.11 -22.41
C GLN A 5 5.86 -20.04 -22.24
N PHE A 6 5.16 -21.07 -22.70
CA PHE A 6 3.74 -21.25 -22.49
C PHE A 6 3.52 -21.26 -20.97
N ARG A 7 3.17 -20.11 -20.40
CA ARG A 7 2.56 -20.06 -19.08
C ARG A 7 1.24 -20.80 -19.24
N LEU A 8 1.18 -22.02 -18.72
CA LEU A 8 -0.08 -22.74 -18.53
C LEU A 8 -1.04 -21.73 -17.89
N ARG A 9 -2.13 -21.37 -18.58
CA ARG A 9 -3.23 -20.60 -18.00
C ARG A 9 -3.82 -21.48 -16.91
N TRP A 10 -3.22 -21.43 -15.72
CA TRP A 10 -3.88 -21.88 -14.51
C TRP A 10 -5.22 -21.16 -14.47
N LYS A 11 -6.29 -21.94 -14.33
CA LYS A 11 -7.62 -21.38 -14.19
C LYS A 11 -7.61 -20.53 -12.92
N ILE A 12 -7.80 -19.22 -13.07
CA ILE A 12 -7.89 -18.31 -11.94
C ILE A 12 -9.06 -18.79 -11.05
N PRO A 13 -8.85 -18.99 -9.74
CA PRO A 13 -9.91 -19.44 -8.86
C PRO A 13 -10.99 -18.37 -8.70
N GLU A 14 -12.23 -18.81 -8.43
CA GLU A 14 -13.37 -17.91 -8.23
C GLU A 14 -13.21 -17.03 -6.99
N THR A 15 -12.57 -17.56 -5.95
CA THR A 15 -12.18 -16.84 -4.74
C THR A 15 -10.68 -17.00 -4.48
N PHE A 16 -10.07 -15.97 -3.93
CA PHE A 16 -8.65 -15.99 -3.56
C PHE A 16 -8.39 -15.03 -2.42
N ASP A 17 -7.63 -15.46 -1.43
CA ASP A 17 -7.22 -14.64 -0.29
C ASP A 17 -5.75 -14.91 0.04
N LEU A 18 -4.89 -13.90 -0.12
CA LEU A 18 -3.46 -14.03 0.19
C LEU A 18 -3.18 -14.42 1.64
N ARG A 19 -4.09 -14.12 2.57
CA ARG A 19 -3.93 -14.44 4.00
C ARG A 19 -4.02 -15.94 4.24
N GLU A 20 -4.78 -16.66 3.42
CA GLU A 20 -4.87 -18.12 3.48
C GLU A 20 -3.65 -18.78 2.85
N GLN A 21 -3.10 -18.18 1.79
CA GLN A 21 -1.91 -18.72 1.11
C GLN A 21 -0.61 -18.45 1.88
N TRP A 22 -0.52 -17.31 2.57
CA TRP A 22 0.70 -16.86 3.27
C TRP A 22 0.40 -16.51 4.75
N PRO A 23 -0.06 -17.46 5.57
CA PRO A 23 -0.42 -17.22 6.97
C PRO A 23 0.78 -16.76 7.84
N GLU A 24 2.01 -17.03 7.41
CA GLU A 24 3.25 -16.57 8.03
C GLU A 24 3.55 -15.08 7.80
N CYS A 25 2.77 -14.41 6.94
CA CYS A 25 2.89 -12.99 6.62
C CYS A 25 1.72 -12.17 7.20
N PRO A 26 1.71 -11.89 8.52
CA PRO A 26 0.59 -11.22 9.19
C PRO A 26 0.34 -9.78 8.73
N SER A 27 1.34 -9.16 8.07
CA SER A 27 1.23 -7.81 7.50
C SER A 27 0.19 -7.72 6.38
N ILE A 28 -0.17 -8.84 5.73
CA ILE A 28 -1.14 -8.87 4.63
C ILE A 28 -2.49 -8.30 5.08
N SER A 29 -2.94 -8.65 6.29
CA SER A 29 -4.17 -8.11 6.90
C SER A 29 -4.00 -6.81 7.67
N LYS A 30 -2.78 -6.29 7.83
CA LYS A 30 -2.53 -5.09 8.65
C LYS A 30 -3.09 -3.86 7.94
N ALA A 31 -4.17 -3.31 8.46
CA ALA A 31 -4.68 -2.00 8.10
C ALA A 31 -3.95 -0.93 8.92
N ARG A 32 -3.03 -0.23 8.26
CA ARG A 32 -2.29 0.91 8.82
C ARG A 32 -3.21 2.12 8.98
N ASP A 33 -2.80 3.12 9.74
CA ASP A 33 -3.60 4.33 9.97
C ASP A 33 -2.86 5.60 9.48
N GLU A 34 -3.40 6.22 8.41
CA GLU A 34 -2.90 7.47 7.84
C GLU A 34 -3.31 8.71 8.64
N GLY A 35 -4.27 8.56 9.57
CA GLY A 35 -4.79 9.64 10.38
C GLY A 35 -5.29 10.82 9.54
N ASN A 36 -4.76 12.02 9.81
CA ASN A 36 -5.19 13.25 9.15
C ASN A 36 -4.42 13.60 7.86
N CYS A 37 -3.54 12.71 7.38
CA CYS A 37 -2.83 12.92 6.14
C CYS A 37 -3.55 12.21 4.98
N THR A 38 -3.85 12.92 3.90
CA THR A 38 -4.44 12.35 2.68
C THR A 38 -3.44 11.56 1.81
N GLY A 39 -2.33 11.09 2.39
CA GLY A 39 -1.22 10.40 1.72
C GLY A 39 -1.41 8.89 1.54
N SER A 40 -2.62 8.41 1.23
CA SER A 40 -2.95 6.97 1.18
C SER A 40 -2.07 6.17 0.21
N TRP A 41 -1.54 6.82 -0.83
CA TRP A 41 -0.57 6.25 -1.75
C TRP A 41 0.68 5.72 -1.03
N ALA A 42 1.24 6.46 -0.07
CA ALA A 42 2.45 6.06 0.65
C ALA A 42 2.20 4.83 1.51
N PHE A 43 1.04 4.78 2.16
CA PHE A 43 0.61 3.67 3.00
C PHE A 43 0.34 2.40 2.20
N ALA A 44 -0.37 2.52 1.07
CA ALA A 44 -0.63 1.39 0.19
C ALA A 44 0.67 0.81 -0.37
N ILE A 45 1.60 1.66 -0.83
CA ILE A 45 2.91 1.26 -1.35
C ILE A 45 3.75 0.58 -0.26
N ALA A 46 3.90 1.21 0.91
CA ALA A 46 4.65 0.64 2.03
C ALA A 46 4.10 -0.72 2.46
N SER A 47 2.76 -0.86 2.49
CA SER A 47 2.08 -2.11 2.85
C SER A 47 2.34 -3.21 1.81
N VAL A 48 2.22 -2.90 0.52
CA VAL A 48 2.51 -3.85 -0.56
C VAL A 48 3.97 -4.30 -0.53
N MET A 49 4.91 -3.38 -0.34
CA MET A 49 6.33 -3.73 -0.25
C MET A 49 6.64 -4.62 0.96
N THR A 50 6.04 -4.33 2.10
CA THR A 50 6.16 -5.12 3.34
C THR A 50 5.70 -6.56 3.10
N ASP A 51 4.51 -6.72 2.52
CA ASP A 51 3.94 -8.04 2.24
C ASP A 51 4.74 -8.81 1.20
N ARG A 52 5.15 -8.15 0.11
CA ARG A 52 5.90 -8.79 -0.97
C ARG A 52 7.28 -9.26 -0.52
N VAL A 53 7.95 -8.53 0.37
CA VAL A 53 9.21 -8.99 0.97
C VAL A 53 8.98 -10.22 1.85
N CYS A 54 7.92 -10.22 2.66
CA CYS A 54 7.58 -11.39 3.48
C CYS A 54 7.29 -12.62 2.58
N ILE A 55 6.41 -12.47 1.60
CA ILE A 55 6.02 -13.52 0.64
C ILE A 55 7.23 -14.05 -0.13
N ALA A 56 8.04 -13.17 -0.73
CA ALA A 56 9.21 -13.57 -1.52
C ALA A 56 10.30 -14.25 -0.67
N SER A 57 10.25 -14.08 0.65
CA SER A 57 11.14 -14.73 1.60
C SER A 57 10.54 -15.96 2.28
N GLU A 58 9.31 -16.34 1.95
CA GLU A 58 8.56 -17.42 2.63
C GLU A 58 8.52 -17.18 4.15
N GLY A 59 8.14 -15.96 4.55
CA GLY A 59 8.02 -15.55 5.96
C GLY A 59 9.33 -15.31 6.71
N ARG A 60 10.50 -15.52 6.09
CA ARG A 60 11.81 -15.39 6.77
C ARG A 60 12.22 -13.95 7.04
N ILE A 61 11.73 -13.00 6.25
CA ILE A 61 12.05 -11.58 6.40
C ILE A 61 10.82 -10.84 6.89
N ASN A 62 10.88 -10.39 8.13
CA ASN A 62 9.93 -9.44 8.69
C ASN A 62 10.55 -8.03 8.61
N PHE A 63 10.17 -7.26 7.60
CA PHE A 63 10.61 -5.88 7.41
C PHE A 63 9.42 -5.01 7.02
N GLU A 64 9.03 -4.11 7.93
CA GLU A 64 7.95 -3.17 7.69
C GLU A 64 8.49 -1.86 7.12
N PHE A 65 8.12 -1.54 5.88
CA PHE A 65 8.55 -0.32 5.20
C PHE A 65 7.87 0.92 5.81
N SER A 66 8.65 1.98 5.95
CA SER A 66 8.18 3.27 6.47
C SER A 66 7.30 3.98 5.45
N ALA A 67 6.01 4.15 5.77
CA ALA A 67 5.15 5.04 5.02
C ALA A 67 5.64 6.50 5.14
N GLU A 68 6.14 6.90 6.32
CA GLU A 68 6.69 8.24 6.59
C GLU A 68 7.86 8.59 5.65
N ASP A 69 8.81 7.69 5.45
CA ASP A 69 9.96 7.92 4.58
C ASP A 69 9.54 8.02 3.11
N ILE A 70 8.56 7.22 2.68
CA ILE A 70 8.01 7.28 1.32
C ILE A 70 7.27 8.60 1.11
N LEU A 71 6.45 8.98 2.08
CA LEU A 71 5.64 10.19 2.08
C LEU A 71 6.51 11.45 1.98
N THR A 72 7.56 11.53 2.81
CA THR A 72 8.34 12.76 3.01
C THR A 72 9.61 12.86 2.17
N CYS A 73 10.20 11.75 1.70
CA CYS A 73 11.52 11.77 1.06
C CYS A 73 11.54 11.47 -0.44
N CYS A 74 10.40 11.20 -1.07
CA CYS A 74 10.31 11.15 -2.53
C CYS A 74 10.71 12.50 -3.17
N GLY A 75 10.41 13.59 -2.46
CA GLY A 75 10.75 14.96 -2.82
C GLY A 75 9.92 15.51 -3.98
N GLU A 76 10.21 16.75 -4.37
CA GLU A 76 9.47 17.52 -5.38
C GLU A 76 9.22 16.78 -6.70
N LYS A 77 10.12 15.87 -7.09
CA LYS A 77 9.98 15.09 -8.33
C LYS A 77 8.71 14.24 -8.36
N CYS A 78 8.18 13.85 -7.21
CA CYS A 78 7.01 12.98 -7.11
C CYS A 78 5.69 13.77 -7.10
N PHE A 79 5.75 15.10 -7.01
CA PHE A 79 4.57 15.96 -6.92
C PHE A 79 4.48 16.81 -8.19
N PRO A 80 3.44 16.64 -9.01
CA PRO A 80 3.24 17.50 -10.17
C PRO A 80 2.94 18.94 -9.70
N ASP A 81 3.30 19.92 -10.53
CA ASP A 81 2.89 21.33 -10.41
C ASP A 81 3.53 22.17 -9.27
N GLY A 82 4.52 21.63 -8.55
CA GLY A 82 5.29 22.40 -7.56
C GLY A 82 4.56 22.72 -6.26
N ASP A 83 3.36 22.15 -6.06
CA ASP A 83 2.62 22.20 -4.80
C ASP A 83 3.08 21.06 -3.89
N TYR A 84 4.34 21.15 -3.45
CA TYR A 84 4.97 20.15 -2.59
C TYR A 84 4.25 20.11 -1.23
N ASN A 85 3.44 19.08 -1.05
CA ASN A 85 2.73 18.77 0.19
C ASN A 85 2.86 17.27 0.43
N ASP A 86 3.49 16.89 1.55
CA ASP A 86 3.71 15.48 1.91
C ASP A 86 2.39 14.68 1.87
N CYS A 87 1.26 15.29 2.22
CA CYS A 87 -0.07 14.67 2.20
C CYS A 87 -0.85 14.86 0.90
N GLY A 88 -0.29 15.58 -0.08
CA GLY A 88 -0.90 15.82 -1.37
C GLY A 88 -0.89 14.58 -2.28
N GLU A 89 -1.58 14.68 -3.40
CA GLU A 89 -1.53 13.67 -4.46
C GLU A 89 -0.12 13.61 -5.08
N ALA A 90 0.38 12.39 -5.24
CA ALA A 90 1.69 12.14 -5.80
C ALA A 90 1.61 11.21 -7.03
N ARG A 91 2.60 11.33 -7.91
CA ARG A 91 2.77 10.48 -9.08
C ARG A 91 3.35 9.13 -8.66
N VAL A 92 2.48 8.14 -8.49
CA VAL A 92 2.84 6.78 -8.07
C VAL A 92 3.91 6.14 -8.96
N ASP A 93 3.92 6.41 -10.26
CA ASP A 93 4.97 5.98 -11.18
C ASP A 93 6.36 6.51 -10.77
N LEU A 94 6.45 7.78 -10.40
CA LEU A 94 7.70 8.42 -9.94
C LEU A 94 8.10 7.97 -8.53
N ILE A 95 7.13 7.62 -7.68
CA ILE A 95 7.40 7.03 -6.37
C ILE A 95 8.07 5.67 -6.52
N TRP A 96 7.61 4.85 -7.47
CA TRP A 96 8.28 3.58 -7.75
C TRP A 96 9.72 3.77 -8.28
N GLU A 97 9.97 4.78 -9.12
CA GLU A 97 11.34 5.12 -9.54
C GLU A 97 12.23 5.56 -8.37
N PHE A 98 11.68 6.36 -7.45
CA PHE A 98 12.35 6.73 -6.19
C PHE A 98 12.69 5.49 -5.36
N LEU A 99 11.77 4.53 -5.23
CA LEU A 99 12.01 3.30 -4.46
C LEU A 99 13.03 2.36 -5.10
N ILE A 100 13.20 2.42 -6.42
CA ILE A 100 14.29 1.73 -7.12
C ILE A 100 15.62 2.43 -6.81
N ARG A 101 15.69 3.76 -6.96
CA ARG A 101 16.93 4.54 -6.84
C ARG A 101 17.40 4.68 -5.40
N ASP A 102 16.53 5.10 -4.50
CA ASP A 102 16.85 5.53 -3.13
C ASP A 102 16.30 4.59 -2.06
N GLY A 103 15.23 3.85 -2.38
CA GLY A 103 14.60 2.92 -1.44
C GLY A 103 13.88 3.60 -0.27
N SER A 104 13.36 2.79 0.64
CA SER A 104 12.74 3.26 1.89
C SER A 104 13.30 2.50 3.09
N VAL A 105 13.34 3.15 4.25
CA VAL A 105 13.74 2.55 5.52
C VAL A 105 12.59 1.79 6.18
N SER A 106 12.85 1.13 7.30
CA SER A 106 11.83 0.53 8.14
C SER A 106 11.03 1.56 8.92
N GLY A 107 9.75 1.28 9.22
CA GLY A 107 8.92 2.18 10.02
C GLY A 107 7.50 1.70 10.27
N GLY A 108 7.14 1.55 11.55
CA GLY A 108 5.83 1.11 12.01
C GLY A 108 4.77 2.22 12.13
N GLU A 109 3.72 1.95 12.89
CA GLU A 109 2.60 2.86 13.15
C GLU A 109 3.01 4.05 14.02
N TYR A 110 2.13 5.05 14.11
CA TYR A 110 2.28 6.15 15.06
C TYR A 110 2.42 5.63 16.51
N ASN A 111 3.37 6.17 17.26
CA ASN A 111 3.73 5.77 18.63
C ASN A 111 4.16 4.30 18.82
N SER A 112 4.42 3.54 17.75
CA SER A 112 4.92 2.16 17.86
C SER A 112 6.36 2.07 18.37
N ASN A 113 7.19 3.07 18.08
CA ASN A 113 8.65 3.02 18.22
C ASN A 113 9.28 1.83 17.46
N GLU A 114 8.69 1.43 16.34
CA GLU A 114 9.16 0.33 15.49
C GLU A 114 9.84 0.83 14.22
N GLY A 115 11.03 0.30 13.92
CA GLY A 115 11.83 0.66 12.75
C GLY A 115 12.49 2.04 12.84
N CYS A 116 13.17 2.44 11.77
CA CYS A 116 13.93 3.69 11.66
C CYS A 116 13.04 4.93 11.71
N LYS A 117 11.94 4.93 10.95
CA LYS A 117 10.99 6.05 10.84
C LYS A 117 9.53 5.60 11.01
N PRO A 118 9.05 5.39 12.25
CA PRO A 118 7.63 5.23 12.53
C PRO A 118 6.83 6.43 12.03
N TYR A 119 5.55 6.22 11.71
CA TYR A 119 4.66 7.28 11.22
C TYR A 119 4.48 8.41 12.24
N SER A 120 4.43 9.67 11.76
CA SER A 120 4.42 10.86 12.61
C SER A 120 3.05 11.58 12.66
N GLU A 121 1.94 10.84 12.80
CA GLU A 121 0.56 11.35 12.73
C GLU A 121 0.31 12.72 13.41
N GLY A 122 0.88 12.93 14.60
CA GLY A 122 0.76 14.19 15.37
C GLY A 122 1.22 15.45 14.62
N VAL A 123 2.16 15.31 13.69
CA VAL A 123 2.69 16.41 12.86
C VAL A 123 1.65 16.88 11.83
N TYR A 124 0.91 15.94 11.23
CA TYR A 124 -0.15 16.25 10.27
C TYR A 124 -1.40 16.84 10.96
N LYS A 125 -1.64 16.50 12.24
CA LYS A 125 -2.72 17.13 13.04
C LYS A 125 -2.48 18.62 13.28
N SER A 126 -1.23 19.06 13.39
CA SER A 126 -0.88 20.47 13.58
C SER A 126 -0.75 21.25 12.27
N GLY A 127 -1.02 20.61 11.11
CA GLY A 127 -0.83 21.22 9.79
C GLY A 127 0.64 21.56 9.49
N THR A 128 1.57 20.96 10.22
CA THR A 128 3.00 21.19 10.06
C THR A 128 3.55 20.09 9.17
N HIS A 129 4.34 20.42 8.16
CA HIS A 129 5.04 19.43 7.35
C HIS A 129 6.46 19.27 7.89
N SER A 130 6.83 18.06 8.29
CA SER A 130 8.18 17.75 8.78
C SER A 130 9.22 17.80 7.66
N GLY A 131 8.80 17.56 6.41
CA GLY A 131 9.68 17.40 5.27
C GLY A 131 10.62 16.21 5.39
N CYS A 132 11.44 15.98 4.37
CA CYS A 132 12.39 14.85 4.40
C CYS A 132 13.50 15.06 5.43
N VAL A 133 13.54 14.21 6.45
CA VAL A 133 14.66 14.10 7.39
C VAL A 133 15.51 12.89 7.05
N LEU A 134 16.75 13.06 6.59
CA LEU A 134 17.65 11.94 6.23
C LEU A 134 18.30 11.27 7.46
N ALA A 135 17.49 10.94 8.46
CA ALA A 135 17.89 10.26 9.69
C ALA A 135 16.74 9.43 10.26
N CYS A 136 17.05 8.44 11.11
CA CYS A 136 16.03 7.73 11.86
C CYS A 136 15.43 8.64 12.94
N THR A 137 14.10 8.77 12.94
CA THR A 137 13.36 9.54 13.94
C THR A 137 13.15 8.75 15.23
N ASN A 138 13.13 7.41 15.13
CA ASN A 138 13.12 6.53 16.28
C ASN A 138 14.52 6.41 16.90
N LYS A 139 14.71 7.06 18.05
CA LYS A 139 15.98 7.04 18.80
C LYS A 139 16.37 5.66 19.35
N ASN A 140 15.41 4.73 19.43
CA ASN A 140 15.68 3.37 19.89
C ASN A 140 16.21 2.47 18.78
N HIS A 141 15.98 2.84 17.50
CA HIS A 141 16.50 2.10 16.36
C HIS A 141 18.02 2.25 16.27
N LYS A 142 18.72 1.13 16.05
CA LYS A 142 20.20 1.09 16.09
C LYS A 142 20.84 1.10 14.71
N VAL A 143 20.12 0.67 13.68
CA VAL A 143 20.63 0.66 12.31
C VAL A 143 20.59 2.10 11.78
N PRO A 144 21.71 2.64 11.27
CA PRO A 144 21.72 3.97 10.66
C PRO A 144 20.76 4.10 9.47
N TYR A 145 20.23 5.29 9.23
CA TYR A 145 19.24 5.56 8.16
C TYR A 145 19.66 5.00 6.79
N ALA A 146 20.90 5.27 6.38
CA ALA A 146 21.41 4.81 5.08
C ALA A 146 21.56 3.29 4.99
N GLU A 147 21.84 2.61 6.12
CA GLU A 147 22.00 1.16 6.18
C GLU A 147 20.66 0.42 6.32
N ASP A 148 19.63 1.10 6.82
CA ASP A 148 18.28 0.55 6.98
C ASP A 148 17.47 0.59 5.67
N LYS A 149 17.94 1.31 4.66
CA LYS A 149 17.32 1.43 3.35
C LYS A 149 17.21 0.08 2.64
N ARG A 150 16.04 -0.17 2.07
CA ARG A 150 15.80 -1.27 1.14
C ARG A 150 15.20 -0.76 -0.16
N HIS A 151 15.70 -1.31 -1.26
CA HIS A 151 15.33 -0.93 -2.62
C HIS A 151 14.43 -1.99 -3.23
N ILE A 152 13.53 -1.57 -4.11
CA ILE A 152 12.84 -2.51 -5.01
C ILE A 152 13.67 -2.70 -6.29
N ARG A 153 13.53 -3.86 -6.93
CA ARG A 153 14.31 -4.17 -8.14
C ARG A 153 13.69 -3.60 -9.41
N ASN A 154 12.37 -3.61 -9.49
CA ASN A 154 11.63 -3.15 -10.65
C ASN A 154 10.19 -2.78 -10.24
N SER A 155 9.50 -2.04 -11.10
CA SER A 155 8.09 -1.71 -10.96
C SER A 155 7.36 -1.92 -12.29
N GLY A 156 6.03 -1.95 -12.23
CA GLY A 156 5.19 -2.11 -13.41
C GLY A 156 3.78 -1.61 -13.15
N ILE A 157 3.14 -1.11 -14.20
CA ILE A 157 1.73 -0.74 -14.18
C ILE A 157 0.96 -1.92 -14.79
N ILE A 158 0.03 -2.47 -14.02
CA ILE A 158 -0.89 -3.50 -14.49
C ILE A 158 -2.02 -2.79 -15.24
N THR A 159 -2.50 -3.39 -16.32
CA THR A 159 -3.67 -2.84 -17.01
C THR A 159 -4.94 -2.97 -16.14
N ARG A 160 -6.08 -2.51 -16.65
CA ARG A 160 -7.38 -2.69 -15.97
C ARG A 160 -8.00 -4.07 -16.23
N ASP A 161 -7.25 -4.98 -16.83
CA ASP A 161 -7.68 -6.35 -17.09
C ASP A 161 -7.72 -7.15 -15.77
N ILE A 162 -8.88 -7.77 -15.51
CA ILE A 162 -9.12 -8.49 -14.24
C ILE A 162 -8.19 -9.69 -14.13
N ASP A 163 -8.01 -10.45 -15.21
CA ASP A 163 -7.16 -11.65 -15.21
C ASP A 163 -5.69 -11.26 -14.97
N GLU A 164 -5.21 -10.15 -15.54
CA GLU A 164 -3.85 -9.66 -15.28
C GLU A 164 -3.63 -9.29 -13.81
N ILE A 165 -4.57 -8.59 -13.18
CA ILE A 165 -4.49 -8.21 -11.76
C ILE A 165 -4.54 -9.46 -10.88
N GLN A 166 -5.45 -10.39 -11.15
CA GLN A 166 -5.59 -11.64 -10.40
C GLN A 166 -4.32 -12.49 -10.51
N ASN A 167 -3.76 -12.63 -11.72
CA ASN A 167 -2.49 -13.33 -11.91
C ASN A 167 -1.35 -12.66 -11.14
N GLU A 168 -1.23 -11.33 -11.20
CA GLU A 168 -0.19 -10.62 -10.45
C GLU A 168 -0.30 -10.87 -8.94
N ILE A 169 -1.52 -10.86 -8.40
CA ILE A 169 -1.77 -11.16 -6.99
C ILE A 169 -1.37 -12.61 -6.65
N ILE A 170 -1.76 -13.59 -7.48
CA ILE A 170 -1.42 -15.02 -7.25
C ILE A 170 0.08 -15.24 -7.23
N TYR A 171 0.81 -14.69 -8.20
CA TYR A 171 2.22 -15.02 -8.40
C TYR A 171 3.17 -14.17 -7.58
N ASN A 172 2.80 -12.92 -7.28
CA ASN A 172 3.73 -11.94 -6.72
C ASN A 172 3.23 -11.26 -5.45
N GLY A 173 2.03 -11.60 -4.96
CA GLY A 173 1.45 -10.97 -3.77
C GLY A 173 0.71 -9.66 -4.08
N PRO A 174 0.36 -8.88 -3.05
CA PRO A 174 -0.65 -7.84 -3.17
C PRO A 174 -0.21 -6.72 -4.11
N VAL A 175 -1.18 -5.95 -4.61
CA VAL A 175 -0.95 -4.82 -5.53
C VAL A 175 -1.55 -3.53 -4.98
N VAL A 176 -0.99 -2.39 -5.39
CA VAL A 176 -1.58 -1.08 -5.11
C VAL A 176 -2.66 -0.80 -6.15
N ALA A 177 -3.85 -0.44 -5.72
CA ALA A 177 -4.93 0.02 -6.59
C ALA A 177 -5.36 1.44 -6.22
N ARG A 178 -5.65 2.24 -7.26
CA ARG A 178 -6.26 3.57 -7.12
C ARG A 178 -7.76 3.46 -7.39
N MET A 179 -8.58 3.97 -6.48
CA MET A 179 -10.03 3.97 -6.61
C MET A 179 -10.61 5.38 -6.43
N LEU A 180 -11.81 5.58 -6.97
CA LEU A 180 -12.62 6.76 -6.65
C LEU A 180 -13.34 6.50 -5.33
N LYS A 181 -13.19 7.41 -4.39
CA LYS A 181 -13.73 7.36 -3.04
C LYS A 181 -14.80 8.44 -2.87
N PRO A 182 -16.09 8.08 -2.97
CA PRO A 182 -17.17 8.98 -2.61
C PRO A 182 -17.32 9.05 -1.09
N ASP A 183 -18.01 10.08 -0.59
CA ASP A 183 -18.08 10.37 0.84
C ASP A 183 -18.68 9.24 1.68
N TYR A 184 -19.68 8.53 1.15
CA TYR A 184 -20.33 7.42 1.86
C TYR A 184 -19.40 6.22 2.09
N PHE A 185 -18.29 6.11 1.36
CA PHE A 185 -17.28 5.07 1.63
C PHE A 185 -16.66 5.23 3.03
N ARG A 186 -16.60 6.45 3.58
CA ARG A 186 -16.13 6.70 4.95
C ARG A 186 -16.96 5.96 6.00
N THR A 187 -18.25 5.74 5.72
CA THR A 187 -19.20 5.05 6.62
C THR A 187 -19.38 3.57 6.31
N TYR A 188 -18.58 2.99 5.41
CA TYR A 188 -18.61 1.56 5.12
C TYR A 188 -18.36 0.72 6.38
N THR A 189 -19.10 -0.38 6.52
CA THR A 189 -18.99 -1.31 7.65
C THR A 189 -18.77 -2.76 7.20
N ASN A 190 -19.56 -3.26 6.26
CA ASN A 190 -19.45 -4.62 5.70
C ASN A 190 -20.20 -4.74 4.36
N GLY A 191 -20.05 -5.89 3.70
CA GLY A 191 -20.68 -6.25 2.42
C GLY A 191 -19.90 -5.75 1.21
N VAL A 192 -20.39 -6.02 0.01
CA VAL A 192 -19.76 -5.52 -1.22
C VAL A 192 -20.14 -4.05 -1.44
N TYR A 193 -19.16 -3.16 -1.38
CA TYR A 193 -19.35 -1.75 -1.72
C TYR A 193 -19.36 -1.57 -3.25
N TYR A 194 -20.24 -0.68 -3.74
CA TYR A 194 -20.27 -0.31 -5.14
C TYR A 194 -20.38 1.21 -5.31
N PHE A 195 -19.64 1.73 -6.28
CA PHE A 195 -19.71 3.13 -6.67
C PHE A 195 -20.99 3.37 -7.50
N SER A 196 -21.90 4.20 -7.00
CA SER A 196 -23.17 4.50 -7.67
C SER A 196 -22.96 5.33 -8.95
N LYS A 197 -23.59 4.89 -10.05
CA LYS A 197 -23.56 5.65 -11.33
C LYS A 197 -24.23 7.02 -11.13
N GLY A 198 -23.52 8.09 -11.49
CA GLY A 198 -24.00 9.47 -11.31
C GLY A 198 -23.46 10.18 -10.08
N GLU A 199 -22.59 9.53 -9.30
CA GLU A 199 -21.81 10.21 -8.27
C GLU A 199 -20.67 11.02 -8.92
N PHE A 200 -20.67 12.33 -8.66
CA PHE A 200 -19.69 13.27 -9.22
C PHE A 200 -18.78 13.88 -8.13
N SER A 201 -19.09 13.66 -6.85
CA SER A 201 -18.25 14.07 -5.72
C SER A 201 -17.44 12.88 -5.21
N TYR A 202 -16.14 12.87 -5.50
CA TYR A 202 -15.22 11.85 -5.03
C TYR A 202 -13.81 12.40 -4.83
N GLU A 203 -13.10 11.79 -3.90
CA GLU A 203 -11.66 11.92 -3.73
C GLU A 203 -10.96 10.68 -4.33
N LEU A 204 -9.64 10.73 -4.48
CA LEU A 204 -8.87 9.54 -4.80
C LEU A 204 -8.50 8.79 -3.51
N GLN A 205 -8.42 7.47 -3.60
CA GLN A 205 -7.89 6.63 -2.53
C GLN A 205 -7.00 5.54 -3.11
N TYR A 206 -5.89 5.25 -2.43
CA TYR A 206 -5.03 4.14 -2.76
C TYR A 206 -5.19 3.05 -1.70
N VAL A 207 -5.36 1.83 -2.17
CA VAL A 207 -5.64 0.66 -1.33
C VAL A 207 -4.73 -0.49 -1.75
N LYS A 208 -4.57 -1.45 -0.86
CA LYS A 208 -3.86 -2.69 -1.13
C LYS A 208 -4.87 -3.79 -1.48
N LEU A 209 -4.80 -4.37 -2.67
CA LEU A 209 -5.62 -5.52 -3.04
C LEU A 209 -4.92 -6.82 -2.63
N ILE A 210 -5.64 -7.66 -1.88
CA ILE A 210 -5.11 -8.91 -1.31
C ILE A 210 -5.85 -10.17 -1.79
N GLY A 211 -6.86 -10.01 -2.64
CA GLY A 211 -7.69 -11.13 -3.06
C GLY A 211 -8.96 -10.67 -3.77
N TRP A 212 -9.85 -11.62 -4.01
CA TRP A 212 -11.17 -11.40 -4.60
C TRP A 212 -12.11 -12.54 -4.22
N GLY A 213 -13.38 -12.35 -4.51
CA GLY A 213 -14.35 -13.42 -4.41
C GLY A 213 -15.68 -13.02 -5.01
N GLN A 214 -16.70 -13.78 -4.63
CA GLN A 214 -18.06 -13.57 -5.07
C GLN A 214 -19.01 -13.66 -3.87
N ASP A 215 -19.81 -12.62 -3.66
CA ASP A 215 -20.95 -12.67 -2.74
C ASP A 215 -22.23 -12.73 -3.56
N SER A 216 -22.89 -13.89 -3.51
CA SER A 216 -24.07 -14.20 -4.32
C SER A 216 -23.81 -13.98 -5.82
N SER A 217 -24.28 -12.86 -6.38
CA SER A 217 -24.12 -12.50 -7.81
C SER A 217 -23.11 -11.36 -8.05
N PHE A 218 -22.47 -10.83 -7.01
CA PHE A 218 -21.57 -9.68 -7.12
C PHE A 218 -20.11 -10.12 -6.92
N PRO A 219 -19.27 -10.06 -7.97
CA PRO A 219 -17.83 -10.21 -7.79
C PRO A 219 -17.27 -9.00 -7.05
N TYR A 220 -16.29 -9.23 -6.18
CA TYR A 220 -15.65 -8.20 -5.37
C TYR A 220 -14.15 -8.37 -5.31
N TRP A 221 -13.44 -7.28 -5.01
CA TRP A 221 -12.03 -7.31 -4.65
C TRP A 221 -11.88 -7.27 -3.15
N LEU A 222 -10.98 -8.04 -2.58
CA LEU A 222 -10.64 -7.92 -1.16
C LEU A 222 -9.57 -6.84 -1.01
N GLY A 223 -9.95 -5.69 -0.47
CA GLY A 223 -9.08 -4.52 -0.30
C GLY A 223 -8.76 -4.23 1.16
N VAL A 224 -7.52 -3.81 1.44
CA VAL A 224 -7.09 -3.29 2.75
C VAL A 224 -6.90 -1.78 2.62
N ASN A 225 -7.56 -1.04 3.50
CA ASN A 225 -7.51 0.42 3.56
C ASN A 225 -6.49 0.90 4.60
N SER A 226 -6.21 2.20 4.61
CA SER A 226 -5.25 2.88 5.48
C SER A 226 -5.89 3.71 6.59
N TRP A 227 -7.08 3.31 7.08
CA TRP A 227 -7.81 4.01 8.16
C TRP A 227 -7.88 3.22 9.47
N GLY A 228 -6.89 2.37 9.68
CA GLY A 228 -6.79 1.52 10.86
C GLY A 228 -7.83 0.42 10.93
N LYS A 229 -7.66 -0.45 11.94
CA LYS A 229 -8.48 -1.65 12.14
C LYS A 229 -9.92 -1.38 12.58
N ASN A 230 -10.25 -0.16 13.00
CA ASN A 230 -11.60 0.13 13.52
C ASN A 230 -12.59 0.48 12.40
N TRP A 231 -12.11 0.68 11.18
CA TRP A 231 -12.93 0.98 10.01
C TRP A 231 -13.31 -0.31 9.26
N GLY A 232 -14.51 -0.37 8.67
CA GLY A 232 -14.94 -1.50 7.85
C GLY A 232 -14.83 -2.87 8.55
N MET A 233 -14.34 -3.88 7.84
CA MET A 233 -14.15 -5.24 8.33
C MET A 233 -12.73 -5.43 8.89
N ASN A 234 -12.43 -4.82 10.03
CA ASN A 234 -11.08 -4.77 10.61
C ASN A 234 -10.04 -4.08 9.68
N GLY A 235 -10.46 -3.02 9.01
CA GLY A 235 -9.68 -2.26 8.03
C GLY A 235 -9.73 -2.82 6.60
N VAL A 236 -10.47 -3.91 6.39
CA VAL A 236 -10.68 -4.57 5.09
C VAL A 236 -12.06 -4.18 4.54
N PHE A 237 -12.19 -4.18 3.21
CA PHE A 237 -13.46 -3.99 2.50
C PHE A 237 -13.55 -4.91 1.27
N GLN A 238 -14.77 -5.00 0.73
CA GLN A 238 -15.11 -5.75 -0.48
C GLN A 238 -15.68 -4.80 -1.55
#